data_AF-A0A536ZZJ7-F1
#
_entry.id   AF-A0A536ZZJ7-F1
#
_cell.length_a   1.000
_cell.length_b   1.000
_cell.length_c   1.000
_cell.angle_alpha   90.00
_cell.angle_beta   90.00
_cell.angle_gamma   90.00
#
_symmetry.space_group_name_H-M   'P 1'
#
loop_
_entity.id
_entity.type
_entity.pdbx_description
1 polymer ?
#
loop_
_entity_poly.entity_id
_entity_poly.type
_entity_poly.pdbx_seq_one_letter_code
_entity_poly.pdbx_strand_id
1 'polypeptide(L)'
;MVADSAKAISGVPANIDAVSYLVGIDIGGTFTDCAIVDRAGKLLTTKVPSTPPDFARGMMDALGAGADALGIPLDRFCRDIAFLSHGTTVGTNTIIQKRGAKVGLITTKGHEDAIHIMRGSRRSRRRSCRSA
;
A
#
# COMPACT_ATOMS: atom_id res chain seq x y z
N MET A 1 19.56 12.25 7.57
CA MET A 1 20.41 11.08 7.89
C MET A 1 20.12 10.04 6.81
N VAL A 2 20.97 9.97 5.78
CA VAL A 2 20.77 9.09 4.63
C VAL A 2 21.22 7.70 5.06
N ALA A 3 20.29 6.75 5.19
CA ALA A 3 20.60 5.37 5.50
C ALA A 3 21.06 4.67 4.22
N ASP A 4 22.35 4.36 4.17
CA ASP A 4 23.00 3.60 3.11
C ASP A 4 22.94 2.11 3.48
N SER A 5 22.22 1.32 2.68
CA SER A 5 22.17 -0.15 2.76
C SER A 5 21.53 -0.70 1.49
N ALA A 6 22.29 -0.74 0.39
CA ALA A 6 21.88 -1.41 -0.85
C ALA A 6 21.87 -2.94 -0.63
N LYS A 7 20.72 -3.50 -0.21
CA LYS A 7 20.45 -4.94 -0.22
C LYS A 7 19.70 -5.28 -1.51
N ALA A 8 20.14 -6.32 -2.23
CA ALA A 8 19.44 -6.81 -3.41
C ALA A 8 17.96 -7.06 -3.09
N ILE A 9 17.07 -6.37 -3.82
CA ILE A 9 15.63 -6.39 -3.60
C ILE A 9 15.06 -7.59 -4.37
N SER A 10 14.50 -8.57 -3.67
CA SER A 10 13.89 -9.75 -4.31
C SER A 10 12.67 -9.34 -5.12
N GLY A 11 12.62 -9.72 -6.41
CA GLY A 11 11.50 -9.43 -7.31
C GLY A 11 11.81 -8.43 -8.43
N VAL A 12 13.02 -7.88 -8.48
CA VAL A 12 13.47 -7.00 -9.56
C VAL A 12 13.87 -7.81 -10.80
N PRO A 13 13.35 -7.52 -12.00
CA PRO A 13 13.77 -8.17 -13.24
C PRO A 13 15.27 -7.98 -13.51
N ALA A 14 15.96 -9.03 -13.96
CA ALA A 14 17.42 -9.04 -14.13
C ALA A 14 17.93 -8.17 -15.32
N ASN A 15 17.05 -7.62 -16.16
CA ASN A 15 17.44 -6.82 -17.31
C ASN A 15 16.59 -5.56 -17.39
N ILE A 16 17.14 -4.46 -16.90
CA ILE A 16 16.53 -3.14 -16.95
C ILE A 16 17.48 -2.23 -17.76
N ASP A 17 16.98 -1.65 -18.86
CA ASP A 17 17.77 -0.85 -19.81
C ASP A 17 18.24 0.50 -19.24
N ALA A 18 19.01 1.25 -20.04
CA ALA A 18 19.67 2.48 -19.61
C ALA A 18 18.65 3.57 -19.21
N VAL A 19 18.83 4.11 -17.99
CA VAL A 19 17.99 5.13 -17.32
C VAL A 19 16.67 4.56 -16.78
N SER A 20 16.75 3.59 -15.87
CA SER A 20 15.54 3.00 -15.32
C SER A 20 15.50 3.00 -13.79
N TYR A 21 14.33 3.31 -13.25
CA TYR A 21 14.04 3.36 -11.82
C TYR A 21 13.18 2.19 -11.37
N LEU A 22 13.45 1.70 -10.17
CA LEU A 22 12.58 0.81 -9.42
C LEU A 22 11.92 1.63 -8.33
N VAL A 23 10.59 1.68 -8.34
CA VAL A 23 9.83 2.55 -7.45
C VAL A 23 8.90 1.71 -6.60
N GLY A 24 8.95 1.93 -5.29
CA GLY A 24 7.99 1.37 -4.32
C GLY A 24 7.21 2.50 -3.68
N ILE A 25 5.89 2.38 -3.66
CA ILE A 25 4.98 3.29 -2.97
C ILE A 25 4.26 2.53 -1.86
N ASP A 26 4.15 3.11 -0.68
CA ASP A 26 3.24 2.65 0.38
C ASP A 26 2.29 3.76 0.79
N ILE A 27 1.01 3.61 0.44
CA ILE A 27 -0.04 4.57 0.79
C ILE A 27 -0.61 4.23 2.16
N GLY A 28 -0.28 5.08 3.14
CA GLY A 28 -0.86 5.05 4.47
C GLY A 28 -2.09 5.95 4.65
N GLY A 29 -2.67 5.91 5.85
CA GLY A 29 -3.76 6.81 6.24
C GLY A 29 -3.31 8.26 6.49
N THR A 30 -2.04 8.45 6.86
CA THR A 30 -1.48 9.77 7.22
C THR A 30 -0.43 10.24 6.23
N PHE A 31 0.44 9.33 5.78
CA PHE A 31 1.52 9.62 4.84
C PHE A 31 1.58 8.57 3.74
N THR A 32 2.06 9.00 2.59
CA THR A 32 2.45 8.15 1.47
C THR A 32 3.97 8.18 1.38
N ASP A 33 4.57 7.01 1.50
CA ASP A 33 6.01 6.80 1.44
C ASP A 33 6.39 6.36 0.01
N CYS A 34 7.48 6.89 -0.53
CA CYS A 34 8.02 6.55 -1.83
C CYS A 34 9.50 6.20 -1.71
N ALA A 35 9.89 5.09 -2.29
CA ALA A 35 11.27 4.60 -2.36
C ALA A 35 11.65 4.41 -3.82
N ILE A 36 12.77 5.00 -4.23
CA ILE A 36 13.27 5.00 -5.60
C ILE A 36 14.67 4.44 -5.58
N VAL A 37 14.93 3.44 -6.40
CA VAL A 37 16.25 2.86 -6.59
C VAL A 37 16.67 3.09 -8.04
N ASP A 38 17.82 3.74 -8.21
CA ASP A 38 18.42 3.94 -9.53
C ASP A 38 19.28 2.73 -9.95
N ARG A 39 19.84 2.79 -11.16
CA ARG A 39 20.69 1.72 -11.70
C ARG A 39 21.99 1.52 -10.91
N ALA A 40 22.50 2.55 -10.25
CA ALA A 40 23.67 2.45 -9.39
C ALA A 40 23.34 1.78 -8.04
N GLY A 41 22.06 1.44 -7.81
CA GLY A 41 21.58 0.89 -6.55
C GLY A 41 21.39 1.94 -5.47
N LYS A 42 21.44 3.24 -5.81
CA LYS A 42 21.25 4.33 -4.86
C LYS A 42 19.76 4.41 -4.50
N LEU A 43 19.50 4.37 -3.21
CA LEU A 43 18.16 4.55 -2.65
C LEU A 43 17.89 6.03 -2.36
N LEU A 44 16.78 6.52 -2.87
CA LEU A 44 16.18 7.80 -2.53
C LEU A 44 14.79 7.55 -1.96
N THR A 45 14.44 8.24 -0.87
CA THR A 45 13.12 8.13 -0.27
C THR A 45 12.47 9.50 -0.11
N THR A 46 11.17 9.55 -0.35
CA THR A 46 10.35 10.73 -0.10
C THR A 46 9.12 10.33 0.71
N LYS A 47 8.59 11.28 1.47
CA LYS A 47 7.40 11.09 2.29
C LYS A 47 6.54 12.33 2.17
N VAL A 48 5.29 12.13 1.76
CA VAL A 48 4.32 13.21 1.61
C VAL A 48 3.06 12.89 2.43
N PRO A 49 2.28 13.89 2.87
CA PRO A 49 0.98 13.64 3.47
C PRO A 49 0.08 12.84 2.53
N SER A 50 -0.64 11.85 3.07
CA SER A 50 -1.72 11.19 2.32
C SER A 50 -2.90 12.13 2.16
N THR A 51 -3.70 11.90 1.12
CA THR A 51 -4.81 12.79 0.73
C THR A 51 -6.16 12.06 0.75
N PRO A 52 -6.61 11.51 1.90
CA PRO A 52 -7.93 10.88 1.97
C PRO A 52 -9.06 11.89 1.64
N PRO A 53 -10.10 11.48 0.89
CA PRO A 53 -10.35 10.14 0.36
C PRO A 53 -9.65 9.84 -0.99
N ASP A 54 -9.02 10.83 -1.61
CA ASP A 54 -8.34 10.71 -2.92
C ASP A 54 -6.87 10.29 -2.76
N PHE A 55 -6.66 9.01 -2.47
CA PHE A 55 -5.33 8.44 -2.31
C PHE A 55 -4.50 8.42 -3.61
N ALA A 56 -5.14 8.50 -4.78
CA ALA A 56 -4.43 8.56 -6.06
C ALA A 56 -3.64 9.88 -6.16
N ARG A 57 -4.19 10.99 -5.67
CA ARG A 57 -3.46 12.25 -5.57
C ARG A 57 -2.22 12.14 -4.71
N GLY A 58 -2.31 11.49 -3.54
CA GLY A 58 -1.18 11.34 -2.61
C GLY A 58 -0.04 10.51 -3.20
N MET A 59 -0.38 9.51 -4.01
CA MET A 59 0.59 8.77 -4.81
C MET A 59 1.29 9.67 -5.85
N MET A 60 0.53 10.49 -6.58
CA MET A 60 1.09 11.43 -7.56
C MET A 60 1.99 12.48 -6.90
N ASP A 61 1.59 13.00 -5.73
CA ASP A 61 2.39 13.94 -4.95
C ASP A 61 3.72 13.28 -4.49
N ALA A 62 3.70 11.99 -4.13
CA ALA A 62 4.89 11.25 -3.72
C ALA A 62 5.86 11.01 -4.89
N LEU A 63 5.33 10.69 -6.07
CA LEU A 63 6.12 10.57 -7.30
C LEU A 63 6.69 11.93 -7.73
N GLY A 64 5.90 13.00 -7.62
CA GLY A 64 6.34 14.38 -7.86
C GLY A 64 7.51 14.79 -6.97
N ALA A 65 7.38 14.58 -5.66
CA ALA A 65 8.47 14.84 -4.71
C ALA A 65 9.72 14.01 -5.02
N GLY A 66 9.56 12.77 -5.51
CA GLY A 66 10.66 11.93 -5.98
C GLY A 66 11.37 12.51 -7.21
N ALA A 67 10.60 12.95 -8.21
CA ALA A 67 11.11 13.60 -9.42
C ALA A 67 11.85 14.90 -9.09
N ASP A 68 11.28 15.74 -8.22
CA ASP A 68 11.90 16.97 -7.74
C ASP A 68 13.23 16.70 -7.02
N ALA A 69 13.28 15.67 -6.16
CA ALA A 69 14.50 15.27 -5.45
C ALA A 69 15.58 14.71 -6.38
N LEU A 70 15.18 14.14 -7.53
CA LEU A 70 16.08 13.72 -8.61
C LEU A 70 16.45 14.87 -9.56
N GLY A 71 15.79 16.03 -9.46
CA GLY A 71 16.00 17.19 -10.32
C GLY A 71 15.56 16.96 -11.77
N ILE A 72 14.59 16.07 -12.01
CA ILE A 72 14.08 15.76 -13.35
C ILE A 72 12.56 16.01 -13.44
N PRO A 73 12.03 16.31 -14.63
CA PRO A 73 10.59 16.44 -14.83
C PRO A 73 9.84 15.14 -14.49
N LEU A 74 8.67 15.26 -13.86
CA LEU A 74 7.84 14.11 -13.46
C LEU A 74 7.47 13.20 -14.63
N ASP A 75 7.15 13.76 -15.80
CA ASP A 75 6.80 13.01 -17.00
C ASP A 75 7.98 12.18 -17.54
N ARG A 76 9.22 12.69 -17.38
CA ARG A 76 10.44 11.95 -17.71
C ARG A 76 10.68 10.87 -16.66
N PHE A 77 10.60 11.22 -15.38
CA PHE A 77 10.76 10.28 -14.29
C PHE A 77 9.82 9.07 -14.47
N CYS A 78 8.52 9.32 -14.69
CA CYS A 78 7.52 8.26 -14.87
C CYS A 78 7.78 7.38 -16.11
N ARG A 79 8.29 7.95 -17.21
CA ARG A 79 8.68 7.17 -18.41
C ARG A 79 9.85 6.24 -18.15
N ASP A 80 10.76 6.67 -17.28
CA ASP A 80 11.96 5.95 -16.89
C ASP A 80 11.69 4.95 -15.73
N ILE A 81 10.46 4.82 -15.22
CA ILE A 81 10.14 3.78 -14.23
C ILE A 81 9.99 2.42 -14.92
N ALA A 82 10.92 1.50 -14.65
CA ALA A 82 10.83 0.14 -15.17
C ALA A 82 9.94 -0.77 -14.33
N PHE A 83 9.83 -0.48 -13.04
CA PHE A 83 8.96 -1.24 -12.15
C PHE A 83 8.38 -0.35 -11.05
N LEU A 84 7.07 -0.45 -10.85
CA LEU A 84 6.33 0.27 -9.82
C LEU A 84 5.60 -0.73 -8.92
N SER A 85 6.05 -0.88 -7.69
CA SER A 85 5.33 -1.60 -6.65
C SER A 85 4.40 -0.65 -5.91
N HIS A 86 3.11 -0.96 -5.89
CA HIS A 86 2.10 -0.18 -5.19
C HIS A 86 1.58 -0.97 -3.98
N GLY A 87 1.96 -0.53 -2.78
CA GLY A 87 1.45 -0.97 -1.50
C GLY A 87 0.45 0.03 -0.93
N THR A 88 -0.54 -0.47 -0.19
CA THR A 88 -1.43 0.39 0.58
C THR A 88 -1.86 -0.29 1.86
N THR A 89 -1.93 0.47 2.95
CA THR A 89 -2.48 0.03 4.22
C THR A 89 -3.92 0.49 4.45
N VAL A 90 -4.52 1.18 3.46
CA VAL A 90 -5.90 1.71 3.55
C VAL A 90 -6.90 0.58 3.81
N GLY A 91 -6.84 -0.51 3.03
CA GLY A 91 -7.78 -1.63 3.17
C GLY A 91 -7.72 -2.31 4.55
N THR A 92 -6.51 -2.58 5.05
CA THR A 92 -6.31 -3.16 6.39
C THR A 92 -6.86 -2.23 7.47
N ASN A 93 -6.59 -0.93 7.37
CA ASN A 93 -7.10 0.06 8.31
C ASN A 93 -8.63 0.18 8.25
N THR A 94 -9.24 0.06 7.07
CA THR A 94 -10.70 0.03 6.92
C THR A 94 -11.32 -1.12 7.72
N ILE A 95 -10.70 -2.31 7.70
CA ILE A 95 -11.15 -3.48 8.48
C ILE A 95 -10.99 -3.23 9.98
N ILE A 96 -9.80 -2.78 10.41
CA ILE A 96 -9.49 -2.54 11.84
C ILE A 96 -10.43 -1.47 12.42
N GLN A 97 -10.64 -0.38 11.69
CA GLN A 97 -11.51 0.74 12.11
C GLN A 97 -13.00 0.45 11.89
N LYS A 98 -13.36 -0.66 11.23
CA LYS A 98 -14.74 -1.02 10.86
C LYS A 98 -15.46 0.08 10.06
N ARG A 99 -14.73 0.75 9.17
CA ARG A 99 -15.25 1.85 8.33
C ARG A 99 -15.53 1.40 6.89
N GLY A 100 -15.68 0.10 6.68
CA GLY A 100 -16.04 -0.47 5.38
C GLY A 100 -17.50 -0.22 5.02
N ALA A 101 -17.87 -0.58 3.79
CA ALA A 101 -19.25 -0.53 3.35
C ALA A 101 -20.15 -1.49 4.15
N LYS A 102 -21.42 -1.14 4.30
CA LYS A 102 -22.43 -2.06 4.83
C LYS A 102 -22.66 -3.16 3.78
N VAL A 103 -22.38 -4.40 4.16
CA VAL A 103 -22.53 -5.59 3.31
C VAL A 103 -23.50 -6.58 3.95
N GLY A 104 -24.17 -7.38 3.11
CA GLY A 104 -24.98 -8.52 3.54
C GLY A 104 -24.25 -9.83 3.27
N LEU A 105 -24.53 -10.85 4.07
CA LEU A 105 -24.07 -12.22 3.85
C LEU A 105 -25.29 -13.08 3.51
N ILE A 106 -25.27 -13.75 2.36
CA ILE A 106 -26.28 -14.75 1.98
C ILE A 106 -25.70 -16.13 2.31
N THR A 107 -26.44 -16.92 3.08
CA THR A 107 -26.06 -18.28 3.48
C THR A 107 -27.14 -19.27 3.11
N THR A 108 -26.77 -20.56 3.07
CA THR A 108 -27.77 -21.64 3.10
C THR A 108 -28.56 -21.56 4.41
N LYS A 109 -29.85 -21.95 4.36
CA LYS A 109 -30.72 -22.01 5.54
C LYS A 109 -30.05 -22.85 6.64
N GLY A 110 -30.00 -22.33 7.86
CA GLY A 110 -29.37 -22.99 9.02
C GLY A 110 -27.86 -22.81 9.13
N HIS A 111 -27.24 -21.95 8.30
CA HIS A 111 -25.79 -21.65 8.33
C HIS A 111 -25.48 -20.16 8.56
N GLU A 112 -26.48 -19.38 8.99
CA GLU A 112 -26.40 -17.94 9.18
C GLU A 112 -25.30 -17.54 10.20
N ASP A 113 -25.08 -18.39 11.22
CA ASP A 113 -24.13 -18.14 12.31
C ASP A 113 -22.69 -18.59 12.02
N ALA A 114 -22.38 -19.11 10.82
CA ALA A 114 -21.08 -19.71 10.52
C ALA A 114 -19.89 -18.78 10.80
N ILE A 115 -19.98 -17.50 10.45
CA ILE A 115 -18.93 -16.49 10.69
C ILE A 115 -18.83 -16.07 12.17
N HIS A 116 -19.90 -16.26 12.95
CA HIS A 116 -19.94 -15.99 14.40
C HIS A 116 -19.37 -17.17 15.20
N ILE A 117 -19.58 -18.40 14.75
CA ILE A 117 -19.02 -19.62 15.36
C ILE A 117 -17.54 -19.79 15.00
N MET A 118 -17.11 -19.33 13.82
CA MET A 118 -15.71 -19.31 13.37
C MET A 118 -15.03 -20.69 13.47
N ARG A 119 -15.64 -21.73 12.88
CA ARG A 119 -15.13 -23.12 12.87
C ARG A 119 -14.72 -23.68 14.25
N GLY A 120 -15.29 -23.16 15.34
CA GLY A 120 -14.99 -23.58 16.71
C GLY A 120 -13.70 -23.00 17.32
N SER A 121 -13.00 -22.09 16.63
CA SER A 121 -11.67 -21.60 17.05
C SER A 121 -11.68 -20.31 17.89
N ARG A 122 -12.85 -19.81 18.33
CA ARG A 122 -12.92 -18.59 19.16
C ARG A 122 -12.73 -18.87 20.65
N ARG A 123 -11.75 -18.19 21.25
CA ARG A 123 -11.69 -17.99 22.71
C ARG A 123 -12.95 -17.25 23.14
N SER A 124 -13.78 -17.88 23.97
CA SER A 124 -15.16 -17.46 24.24
C SER A 124 -15.24 -16.08 24.90
N ARG A 125 -15.69 -15.07 24.16
CA ARG A 125 -16.25 -13.86 24.76
C ARG A 125 -17.75 -13.86 24.46
N ARG A 126 -18.53 -14.36 25.43
CA ARG A 126 -20.00 -14.39 25.40
C ARG A 126 -20.53 -12.99 25.05
N ARG A 127 -21.26 -12.88 23.95
CA ARG A 127 -22.29 -11.85 23.77
C ARG A 127 -23.61 -12.60 23.57
N SER A 128 -24.63 -12.22 24.34
CA SER A 128 -25.96 -12.79 24.17
C SER A 128 -26.54 -12.30 22.85
N CYS A 129 -26.89 -13.25 21.98
CA CYS A 129 -27.74 -12.98 20.84
C CYS A 129 -29.14 -12.63 21.37
N ARG A 130 -29.61 -11.42 21.09
CA ARG A 130 -31.05 -11.12 21.07
C ARG A 130 -31.42 -10.94 19.60
N SER A 131 -32.32 -11.81 19.16
CA SER A 131 -32.97 -11.83 17.86
C SER A 131 -33.91 -10.64 17.70
N ALA A 132 -33.92 -10.07 16.49
CA ALA A 132 -35.02 -9.33 15.88
C ALA A 132 -35.01 -9.66 14.38
#